data_AF-A0A2S0Q5T3-F1
#
_entry.id   AF-A0A2S0Q5T3-F1
#
_cell.length_a   1.000
_cell.length_b   1.000
_cell.length_c   1.000
_cell.angle_alpha   90.00
_cell.angle_beta   90.00
_cell.angle_gamma   90.00
#
_symmetry.space_group_name_H-M   'P 1'
#
loop_
_entity.id
_entity.type
_entity.pdbx_description
1 polymer ?
#
loop_
_entity_poly.entity_id
_entity_poly.type
_entity_poly.pdbx_seq_one_letter_code
_entity_poly.pdbx_strand_id
1 'polypeptide(L)'
;MILVKTNLKTNAPSHVILFSSDLTLSDDKIIDYYKLRFQIEFNFRDAKQFWGLEDFMNRGQTAVTNAANLSFFIVNLSHDLLAQFRENNPGSGIVDLQAYCRGFRYVREMLKMLPQQPEPIFNAQIFAKLTSVGRIHNASTAVEPS
;
A
#
# COMPACT_ATOMS: atom_id res chain seq x y z
N MET A 1 -11.84 28.36 11.78
CA MET A 1 -11.01 28.10 12.98
C MET A 1 -9.56 28.49 12.70
N ILE A 2 -8.87 29.09 13.67
CA ILE A 2 -7.43 29.43 13.59
C ILE A 2 -6.69 28.65 14.67
N LEU A 3 -5.74 27.79 14.25
CA LEU A 3 -4.84 27.08 15.15
C LEU A 3 -3.50 27.80 15.19
N VAL A 4 -2.93 27.96 16.38
CA VAL A 4 -1.56 28.46 16.56
C VAL A 4 -0.66 27.27 16.86
N LYS A 5 0.25 26.98 15.94
CA LYS A 5 1.29 25.96 16.10
C LYS A 5 2.59 26.62 16.52
N THR A 6 3.17 26.16 17.61
CA THR A 6 4.49 26.62 18.07
C THR A 6 5.56 25.58 17.72
N ASN A 7 6.66 26.01 17.12
CA ASN A 7 7.81 25.14 16.89
C ASN A 7 8.54 24.88 18.23
N LEU A 8 8.64 23.62 18.66
CA LEU A 8 9.24 23.26 19.95
C LEU A 8 10.74 23.58 20.06
N LYS A 9 11.46 23.72 18.94
CA LYS A 9 12.91 24.01 18.92
C LYS A 9 13.20 25.51 18.87
N THR A 10 12.41 26.26 18.11
CA THR A 10 12.67 27.69 17.86
C THR A 10 11.70 28.63 18.58
N ASN A 11 10.67 28.09 19.25
CA ASN A 11 9.53 28.83 19.83
C ASN A 11 8.80 29.76 18.84
N ALA A 12 9.05 29.63 17.54
CA ALA A 12 8.39 30.43 16.53
C ALA A 12 6.91 30.01 16.38
N PRO A 13 5.95 30.96 16.46
CA PRO A 13 4.54 30.68 16.18
C PRO A 13 4.28 30.63 14.67
N SER A 14 3.34 29.77 14.27
CA SER A 14 2.78 29.68 12.93
C SER A 14 1.28 29.50 13.02
N HIS A 15 0.54 30.05 12.07
CA HIS A 15 -0.92 29.93 12.02
C HIS A 15 -1.35 28.86 11.01
N VAL A 16 -2.35 28.06 11.37
CA VAL A 16 -3.04 27.15 10.47
C VAL A 16 -4.51 27.56 10.46
N ILE A 17 -5.02 27.89 9.27
CA ILE A 17 -6.39 28.39 9.10
C ILE A 17 -7.21 27.30 8.43
N LEU A 18 -8.27 26.84 9.11
CA LEU A 18 -9.18 25.82 8.62
C LEU A 18 -10.58 26.41 8.42
N PHE A 19 -11.17 26.12 7.26
CA PHE A 19 -12.52 26.54 6.89
C PHE A 19 -13.44 25.33 6.77
N SER A 20 -14.72 25.53 7.11
CA SER A 20 -15.80 24.56 6.96
C SER A 20 -17.04 25.29 6.46
N SER A 21 -17.82 24.66 5.59
CA SER A 21 -19.17 25.13 5.21
C SER A 21 -20.24 24.71 6.22
N ASP A 22 -19.96 23.69 7.03
CA ASP A 22 -20.82 23.27 8.12
C ASP A 22 -20.55 24.13 9.36
N LEU A 23 -21.55 24.93 9.74
CA LEU A 23 -21.52 25.85 10.88
C LEU A 23 -21.75 25.15 12.22
N THR A 24 -22.21 23.90 12.20
CA THR A 24 -22.53 23.12 13.40
C THR A 24 -21.39 22.19 13.82
N LEU A 25 -20.38 22.04 12.96
CA LEU A 25 -19.26 21.13 13.18
C LEU A 25 -18.35 21.66 14.29
N SER A 26 -18.04 20.81 15.28
CA SER A 26 -17.11 21.17 16.34
C SER A 26 -15.67 21.29 15.83
N ASP A 27 -14.89 22.12 16.52
CA ASP A 27 -13.48 22.37 16.19
C ASP A 27 -12.65 21.08 16.12
N ASP A 28 -12.84 20.15 17.07
CA ASP A 28 -12.14 18.85 17.08
C ASP A 28 -12.43 18.03 15.81
N LYS A 29 -13.68 18.02 15.34
CA LYS A 29 -14.07 17.31 14.11
C LYS A 29 -13.47 17.97 12.87
N ILE A 30 -13.40 19.29 12.82
CA ILE A 30 -12.74 20.02 11.73
C ILE A 30 -11.27 19.60 11.67
N ILE A 31 -10.58 19.55 12.82
CA ILE A 31 -9.19 19.12 12.89
C ILE A 31 -9.05 17.68 12.36
N ASP A 32 -9.89 16.77 12.83
CA ASP A 32 -9.81 15.36 12.44
C ASP A 32 -10.10 15.14 10.95
N TYR A 33 -11.08 15.84 10.38
CA TYR A 33 -11.34 15.76 8.93
C TYR A 33 -10.17 16.29 8.10
N TYR A 34 -9.55 17.40 8.50
CA TYR A 34 -8.37 17.91 7.80
C TYR A 34 -7.15 17.00 7.94
N LYS A 35 -7.01 16.24 9.03
CA LYS A 35 -5.97 15.19 9.15
C LYS A 35 -6.18 14.06 8.15
N LEU A 36 -7.45 13.64 7.94
CA LEU A 36 -7.78 12.57 7.00
C LEU A 36 -7.47 12.93 5.54
N ARG A 37 -7.42 14.22 5.19
CA ARG A 37 -7.11 14.68 3.83
C ARG A 37 -5.82 14.06 3.29
N PHE A 38 -4.79 13.92 4.13
CA PHE A 38 -3.49 13.38 3.73
C PHE A 38 -3.54 11.93 3.24
N GLN A 39 -4.66 11.22 3.48
CA GLN A 39 -4.85 9.87 2.96
C GLN A 39 -4.84 9.82 1.44
N ILE A 40 -5.31 10.87 0.76
CA ILE A 40 -5.33 10.94 -0.71
C ILE A 40 -3.91 10.89 -1.28
N GLU A 41 -2.96 11.51 -0.62
CA GLU A 41 -1.55 11.59 -1.02
C GLU A 41 -0.88 10.21 -0.94
N PHE A 42 -1.32 9.33 -0.04
CA PHE A 42 -0.90 7.93 -0.05
C PHE A 42 -1.44 7.19 -1.28
N ASN A 43 -2.70 7.41 -1.67
CA ASN A 43 -3.25 6.81 -2.89
C ASN A 43 -2.47 7.24 -4.13
N PHE A 44 -2.13 8.53 -4.24
CA PHE A 44 -1.28 9.02 -5.32
C PHE A 44 0.12 8.40 -5.29
N ARG A 45 0.75 8.31 -4.11
CA ARG A 45 2.06 7.67 -3.98
C ARG A 45 2.02 6.22 -4.44
N ASP A 46 1.06 5.44 -3.98
CA ASP A 46 0.96 4.02 -4.31
C ASP A 46 0.63 3.81 -5.79
N ALA A 47 -0.24 4.64 -6.36
CA ALA A 47 -0.55 4.63 -7.79
C ALA A 47 0.70 4.89 -8.65
N LYS A 48 1.53 5.86 -8.27
CA LYS A 48 2.78 6.19 -8.96
C LYS A 48 3.83 5.11 -8.79
N GLN A 49 4.08 4.71 -7.55
CA GLN A 49 5.20 3.84 -7.20
C GLN A 49 5.03 2.41 -7.69
N PHE A 50 3.78 1.92 -7.78
CA PHE A 50 3.53 0.50 -8.01
C PHE A 50 2.57 0.19 -9.14
N TRP A 51 1.68 1.11 -9.49
CA TRP A 51 0.57 0.82 -10.39
C TRP A 51 0.63 1.58 -11.71
N GLY A 52 1.77 2.19 -12.00
CA GLY A 52 2.11 2.71 -13.33
C GLY A 52 1.45 4.04 -13.67
N LEU A 53 0.99 4.82 -12.68
CA LEU A 53 0.40 6.15 -12.93
C LEU A 53 1.38 7.11 -13.63
N GLU A 54 2.68 6.90 -13.50
CA GLU A 54 3.72 7.70 -14.17
C GLU A 54 4.46 6.96 -15.29
N ASP A 55 4.19 5.66 -15.48
CA ASP A 55 4.93 4.81 -16.42
C ASP A 55 4.26 4.70 -17.81
N PHE A 56 2.98 5.07 -17.93
CA PHE A 56 2.29 4.98 -19.23
C PHE A 56 2.74 6.08 -20.18
N MET A 57 3.01 5.70 -21.44
CA MET A 57 3.41 6.63 -22.51
C MET A 57 2.28 6.87 -23.53
N ASN A 58 1.03 6.72 -23.07
CA ASN A 58 -0.17 6.87 -23.90
C ASN A 58 -0.31 8.32 -24.39
N ARG A 59 -0.69 8.50 -25.67
CA ARG A 59 -0.89 9.83 -26.27
C ARG A 59 -2.35 10.20 -26.52
N GLY A 60 -3.23 9.21 -26.65
CA GLY A 60 -4.66 9.43 -26.88
C GLY A 60 -5.40 9.72 -25.58
N GLN A 61 -6.31 10.70 -25.57
CA GLN A 61 -7.09 11.11 -24.39
C GLN A 61 -7.73 9.92 -23.67
N THR A 62 -8.47 9.07 -24.38
CA THR A 62 -9.11 7.88 -23.81
C THR A 62 -8.10 6.91 -23.18
N ALA A 63 -6.96 6.70 -23.84
CA ALA A 63 -5.93 5.79 -23.34
C ALA A 63 -5.24 6.34 -22.07
N VAL A 64 -5.01 7.65 -22.00
CA VAL A 64 -4.50 8.33 -20.80
C VAL A 64 -5.51 8.20 -19.65
N THR A 65 -6.78 8.52 -19.90
CA THR A 65 -7.85 8.41 -18.90
C THR A 65 -7.98 6.98 -18.37
N ASN A 66 -7.97 5.98 -19.27
CA ASN A 66 -8.07 4.58 -18.87
C ASN A 66 -6.88 4.12 -18.04
N ALA A 67 -5.65 4.54 -18.39
CA ALA A 67 -4.46 4.18 -17.63
C ALA A 67 -4.47 4.79 -16.22
N ALA A 68 -4.85 6.07 -16.10
CA ALA A 68 -5.00 6.72 -14.80
C ALA A 68 -6.08 6.03 -13.95
N ASN A 69 -7.25 5.75 -14.52
CA ASN A 69 -8.34 5.06 -13.83
C ASN A 69 -7.95 3.64 -13.39
N LEU A 70 -7.25 2.91 -14.26
CA LEU A 70 -6.74 1.58 -13.92
C LEU A 70 -5.75 1.63 -12.76
N SER A 71 -4.84 2.61 -12.76
CA SER A 71 -3.85 2.77 -11.68
C SER A 71 -4.54 2.95 -10.32
N PHE A 72 -5.53 3.84 -10.23
CA PHE A 72 -6.30 4.05 -8.99
C PHE A 72 -7.24 2.89 -8.65
N PHE A 73 -7.80 2.21 -9.65
CA PHE A 73 -8.58 1.00 -9.43
C PHE A 73 -7.73 -0.08 -8.74
N ILE A 74 -6.50 -0.30 -9.21
CA ILE A 74 -5.61 -1.30 -8.61
C ILE A 74 -5.17 -0.88 -7.19
N VAL A 75 -5.02 0.42 -6.89
CA VAL A 75 -4.82 0.89 -5.49
C VAL A 75 -5.97 0.40 -4.59
N ASN A 76 -7.21 0.69 -4.99
CA ASN A 76 -8.38 0.31 -4.19
C ASN A 76 -8.50 -1.21 -4.03
N LEU A 77 -8.31 -1.95 -5.13
CA LEU A 77 -8.29 -3.42 -5.11
C LEU A 77 -7.21 -3.95 -4.16
N SER A 78 -6.03 -3.33 -4.16
CA SER A 78 -4.93 -3.77 -3.30
C SER A 78 -5.21 -3.51 -1.82
N HIS A 79 -5.97 -2.46 -1.47
CA HIS A 79 -6.43 -2.25 -0.10
C HIS A 79 -7.44 -3.31 0.36
N ASP A 80 -8.37 -3.69 -0.50
CA ASP A 80 -9.33 -4.77 -0.23
C ASP A 80 -8.61 -6.12 -0.02
N LEU A 81 -7.69 -6.47 -0.93
CA LEU A 81 -6.86 -7.65 -0.82
C LEU A 81 -5.96 -7.62 0.42
N LEU A 82 -5.44 -6.44 0.80
CA LEU A 82 -4.63 -6.28 2.00
C LEU A 82 -5.44 -6.54 3.27
N ALA A 83 -6.71 -6.16 3.31
CA ALA A 83 -7.58 -6.43 4.44
C ALA A 83 -7.72 -7.95 4.67
N GLN A 84 -7.97 -8.72 3.60
CA GLN A 84 -8.03 -10.18 3.65
C GLN A 84 -6.67 -10.79 4.01
N PHE A 85 -5.59 -10.29 3.41
CA PHE A 85 -4.24 -10.79 3.66
C PHE A 85 -3.80 -10.64 5.13
N ARG A 86 -4.27 -9.58 5.80
CA ARG A 86 -4.00 -9.30 7.22
C ARG A 86 -4.66 -10.28 8.18
N GLU A 87 -5.70 -11.02 7.77
CA GLU A 87 -6.30 -12.07 8.60
C GLU A 87 -5.26 -13.13 8.99
N ASN A 88 -4.39 -13.49 8.05
CA ASN A 88 -3.32 -14.47 8.26
C ASN A 88 -1.95 -13.82 8.48
N ASN A 89 -1.81 -12.52 8.21
CA ASN A 89 -0.54 -11.79 8.33
C ASN A 89 -0.74 -10.45 9.04
N PRO A 90 -1.00 -10.45 10.36
CA PRO A 90 -1.24 -9.22 11.12
C PRO A 90 -0.10 -8.21 10.95
N GLY A 91 -0.45 -6.93 10.83
CA GLY A 91 0.53 -5.84 10.67
C GLY A 91 1.11 -5.66 9.26
N SER A 92 0.78 -6.53 8.29
CA SER A 92 1.27 -6.39 6.92
C SER A 92 0.82 -5.08 6.26
N GLY A 93 1.71 -4.48 5.48
CA GLY A 93 1.46 -3.32 4.63
C GLY A 93 1.28 -3.70 3.16
N ILE A 94 1.05 -2.68 2.32
CA ILE A 94 0.84 -2.85 0.88
C ILE A 94 2.06 -3.48 0.18
N VAL A 95 3.27 -3.13 0.64
CA VAL A 95 4.53 -3.68 0.12
C VAL A 95 4.64 -5.18 0.40
N ASP A 96 4.17 -5.64 1.56
CA ASP A 96 4.19 -7.06 1.92
C ASP A 96 3.26 -7.88 1.03
N LEU A 97 2.07 -7.35 0.74
CA LEU A 97 1.13 -7.96 -0.22
C LEU A 97 1.75 -8.05 -1.62
N GLN A 98 2.43 -7.00 -2.06
CA GLN A 98 3.11 -7.00 -3.35
C GLN A 98 4.27 -8.00 -3.42
N ALA A 99 5.10 -8.06 -2.36
CA ALA A 99 6.17 -9.03 -2.24
C ALA A 99 5.63 -10.47 -2.30
N TYR A 100 4.52 -10.72 -1.62
CA TYR A 100 3.81 -12.01 -1.68
C TYR A 100 3.36 -12.34 -3.11
N CYS A 101 2.64 -11.43 -3.78
CA CYS A 101 2.17 -11.65 -5.15
C CYS A 101 3.32 -11.83 -6.17
N ARG A 102 4.40 -11.05 -6.04
CA ARG A 102 5.59 -11.16 -6.89
C ARG A 102 6.32 -12.49 -6.64
N GLY A 103 6.54 -12.84 -5.38
CA GLY A 103 7.15 -14.11 -4.99
C GLY A 103 6.35 -15.29 -5.51
N PHE A 104 5.02 -15.26 -5.40
CA PHE A 104 4.14 -16.28 -5.96
C PHE A 104 4.33 -16.44 -7.48
N ARG A 105 4.36 -15.31 -8.22
CA ARG A 105 4.62 -15.33 -9.66
C ARG A 105 6.00 -15.91 -9.98
N TYR A 106 7.05 -15.50 -9.28
CA TYR A 106 8.41 -15.98 -9.52
C TYR A 106 8.55 -17.48 -9.27
N VAL A 107 8.01 -17.99 -8.16
CA VAL A 107 8.01 -19.43 -7.88
C VAL A 107 7.30 -20.17 -8.99
N ARG A 108 6.11 -19.71 -9.39
CA ARG A 108 5.35 -20.35 -10.47
C ARG A 108 6.10 -20.40 -11.79
N GLU A 109 6.81 -19.33 -12.17
CA GLU A 109 7.60 -19.34 -13.39
C GLU A 109 8.87 -20.20 -13.25
N MET A 110 9.52 -20.22 -12.08
CA MET A 110 10.67 -21.11 -11.82
C MET A 110 10.28 -22.59 -11.86
N LEU A 111 9.14 -22.97 -11.29
CA LEU A 111 8.65 -24.35 -11.31
C LEU A 111 8.42 -24.87 -12.74
N LYS A 112 8.09 -24.00 -13.70
CA LYS A 112 7.96 -24.37 -15.12
C LYS A 112 9.30 -24.61 -15.81
N MET A 113 10.39 -24.03 -15.29
CA MET A 113 11.73 -24.18 -15.85
C MET A 113 12.44 -25.44 -15.34
N LEU A 114 11.93 -26.07 -14.28
CA LEU A 114 12.53 -27.28 -13.74
C LEU A 114 12.22 -28.49 -14.63
N PRO A 115 13.21 -29.36 -14.91
CA PRO A 115 13.00 -30.57 -15.70
C PRO A 115 12.07 -31.59 -14.99
N GLN A 116 11.96 -31.53 -13.66
CA GLN A 116 11.05 -32.34 -12.85
C GLN A 116 10.43 -31.47 -11.76
N GLN A 117 9.16 -31.72 -11.44
CA GLN A 117 8.48 -31.00 -10.36
C GLN A 117 9.05 -31.41 -8.99
N PRO A 118 9.37 -30.47 -8.11
CA PRO A 118 9.82 -30.81 -6.75
C PRO A 118 8.68 -31.44 -5.95
N GLU A 119 9.06 -32.22 -4.94
CA GLU A 119 8.14 -32.73 -3.93
C GLU A 119 7.30 -31.59 -3.31
N PRO A 120 6.00 -31.81 -3.03
CA PRO A 120 5.10 -30.76 -2.54
C PRO A 120 5.59 -30.00 -1.30
N ILE A 121 6.31 -30.68 -0.39
CA ILE A 121 6.91 -30.09 0.82
C ILE A 121 7.98 -29.06 0.45
N PHE A 122 8.83 -29.37 -0.54
CA PHE A 122 9.85 -28.45 -1.03
C PHE A 122 9.21 -27.24 -1.72
N ASN A 123 8.12 -27.45 -2.47
CA ASN A 123 7.37 -26.35 -3.08
C ASN A 123 6.85 -25.38 -2.02
N ALA A 124 6.24 -25.88 -0.94
CA ALA A 124 5.74 -25.04 0.15
C ALA A 124 6.86 -24.21 0.82
N GLN A 125 8.03 -24.81 1.05
CA GLN A 125 9.19 -24.11 1.63
C GLN A 125 9.75 -23.04 0.68
N ILE A 126 9.89 -23.38 -0.61
CA ILE A 126 10.34 -22.44 -1.65
C ILE A 126 9.35 -21.27 -1.75
N PHE A 127 8.04 -21.54 -1.73
CA PHE A 127 7.01 -20.51 -1.71
C PHE A 127 7.12 -19.61 -0.48
N ALA A 128 7.20 -20.17 0.72
CA ALA A 128 7.32 -19.40 1.95
C ALA A 128 8.57 -18.50 1.94
N LYS A 129 9.71 -19.04 1.48
CA LYS A 129 10.95 -18.27 1.40
C LYS A 129 10.85 -17.13 0.38
N LEU A 130 10.42 -17.41 -0.85
CA LEU A 130 10.40 -16.40 -1.92
C LEU A 130 9.33 -15.34 -1.74
N THR A 131 8.17 -15.70 -1.18
CA THR A 131 7.12 -14.73 -0.85
C THR A 131 7.48 -13.85 0.34
N SER A 132 8.47 -14.25 1.16
CA SER A 132 9.05 -13.39 2.19
C SER A 132 10.06 -12.37 1.66
N VAL A 133 10.62 -12.60 0.46
CA VAL A 133 11.63 -11.71 -0.12
C VAL A 133 10.97 -10.38 -0.51
N GLY A 134 11.45 -9.28 0.10
CA GLY A 134 10.93 -7.94 -0.12
C GLY A 134 9.80 -7.52 0.82
N ARG A 135 9.39 -8.38 1.76
CA ARG A 135 8.51 -7.98 2.86
C ARG A 135 9.27 -7.08 3.84
N ILE A 136 8.55 -6.10 4.38
CA ILE A 136 9.01 -5.23 5.47
C ILE A 136 8.65 -5.86 6.81
N HIS A 137 7.47 -6.48 6.91
CA HIS A 137 7.02 -7.12 8.14
C HIS A 137 7.28 -8.63 8.08
N ASN A 138 7.84 -9.15 9.17
CA ASN A 138 8.04 -10.58 9.33
C ASN A 138 6.68 -11.27 9.26
N ALA A 139 6.59 -12.34 8.46
CA ALA A 139 5.46 -13.24 8.54
C ALA A 139 5.39 -13.78 9.97
N SER A 140 4.19 -13.89 10.54
CA SER A 140 4.01 -14.59 11.81
C SER A 140 4.42 -16.04 11.59
N THR A 141 5.68 -16.37 11.90
CA THR A 141 6.20 -17.73 11.86
C THR A 141 5.59 -18.48 13.02
N ALA A 142 4.40 -19.04 12.82
CA ALA A 142 4.08 -20.28 13.50
C ALA A 142 4.95 -21.35 12.84
N VAL A 143 5.85 -21.94 13.62
CA VAL A 143 6.84 -22.97 13.26
C VAL A 143 8.17 -22.42 12.75
N GLU A 144 9.06 -22.12 13.71
CA GLU A 144 10.51 -22.26 13.49
C GLU A 144 10.82 -23.75 13.28
N PRO A 145 11.54 -24.14 12.21
CA PRO A 145 12.06 -25.50 12.10
C PRO A 145 13.19 -25.69 13.11
N SER A 146 13.07 -26.76 13.88
CA SER A 146 14.06 -27.28 14.84
C SER A 146 15.28 -27.89 14.14
#